data_AF-A0AAU1YUA4-F1
#
_entry.id   AF-A0AAU1YUA4-F1
#
_cell.length_a   1.000
_cell.length_b   1.000
_cell.length_c   1.000
_cell.angle_alpha   90.00
_cell.angle_beta   90.00
_cell.angle_gamma   90.00
#
_symmetry.space_group_name_H-M   'P 1'
#
loop_
_entity.id
_entity.type
_entity.pdbx_description
1 polymer ?
#
loop_
_entity_poly.entity_id
_entity_poly.type
_entity_poly.pdbx_seq_one_letter_code
_entity_poly.pdbx_strand_id
1 'polypeptide(L)'
;MRARYTGAEADRALASACTGRLTDWADADTSTRGLILWYGTALAVGDTGARDVRTRSAGACLAAMDAELGLLPWGSAFGGPRLLARVDGVPGTVPLLATAGPRGAAAAASHLQRHLSLCLPPHPGPEFVPAWSYEEGAGWRACAEPVPGWSRGRAWLLLALADVLHRPAVAEQLPGSPEALAEQLATSWTGPGTPLVPPADDARPDGPQDTSAAAITAVALLKLARLPGPHAAHHAHRAAEILQRLVDGHLSRGRLLDGCYDAEKGIALRHQLIWGDFFLALGLAELTGLVDIRDV
;
A
#
# COMPACT_ATOMS: atom_id res chain seq x y z
N MET A 1 6.22 -16.57 0.25
CA MET A 1 6.51 -16.96 1.65
C MET A 1 6.97 -18.40 1.80
N ARG A 2 6.20 -19.43 1.40
CA ARG A 2 6.62 -20.84 1.55
C ARG A 2 8.03 -21.12 1.01
N ALA A 3 8.36 -20.66 -0.20
CA ALA A 3 9.69 -20.79 -0.78
C ALA A 3 10.83 -20.19 0.05
N ARG A 4 10.57 -19.09 0.78
CA ARG A 4 11.56 -18.51 1.70
C ARG A 4 11.68 -19.34 2.97
N TYR A 5 10.56 -19.80 3.51
CA TYR A 5 10.52 -20.58 4.75
C TYR A 5 11.21 -21.95 4.59
N THR A 6 10.91 -22.67 3.51
CA THR A 6 11.42 -24.03 3.29
C THR A 6 12.81 -24.04 2.65
N GLY A 7 13.14 -23.01 1.85
CA GLY A 7 14.33 -23.02 1.01
C GLY A 7 14.35 -24.16 -0.02
N ALA A 8 13.22 -24.83 -0.25
CA ALA A 8 13.14 -25.95 -1.19
C ALA A 8 13.14 -25.45 -2.65
N GLU A 9 13.88 -26.13 -3.52
CA GLU A 9 13.94 -25.78 -4.94
C GLU A 9 12.57 -25.85 -5.61
N ALA A 10 11.78 -26.90 -5.31
CA ALA A 10 10.42 -27.05 -5.82
C ALA A 10 9.52 -25.87 -5.42
N ASP A 11 9.64 -25.36 -4.19
CA ASP A 11 8.87 -24.20 -3.74
C ASP A 11 9.31 -22.91 -4.41
N ARG A 12 10.63 -22.73 -4.63
CA ARG A 12 11.15 -21.60 -5.42
C ARG A 12 10.65 -21.64 -6.86
N ALA A 13 10.68 -22.81 -7.50
CA ALA A 13 10.18 -22.99 -8.86
C ALA A 13 8.68 -22.67 -8.97
N LEU A 14 7.88 -23.12 -8.00
CA LEU A 14 6.45 -22.79 -7.93
C LEU A 14 6.21 -21.29 -7.71
N ALA A 15 6.98 -20.65 -6.82
CA ALA A 15 6.88 -19.21 -6.60
C ALA A 15 7.26 -18.41 -7.86
N SER A 16 8.32 -18.82 -8.56
CA SER A 16 8.75 -18.23 -9.84
C SER A 16 7.68 -18.37 -10.91
N ALA A 17 7.12 -19.58 -11.10
CA ALA A 17 6.04 -19.83 -12.04
C ALA A 17 4.78 -19.00 -11.73
N CYS A 18 4.41 -18.86 -10.46
CA CYS A 18 3.31 -17.99 -10.04
C CYS A 18 3.59 -16.52 -10.35
N THR A 19 4.81 -16.06 -10.12
CA THR A 19 5.23 -14.66 -10.40
C THR A 19 5.24 -14.38 -11.90
N GLY A 20 5.68 -15.34 -12.72
CA GLY A 20 5.68 -15.24 -14.18
C GLY A 20 4.28 -15.05 -14.79
N ARG A 21 3.21 -15.43 -14.09
CA ARG A 21 1.83 -15.17 -14.55
C ARG A 21 1.44 -13.69 -14.51
N LEU A 22 2.25 -12.85 -13.87
CA LEU A 22 2.02 -11.41 -13.77
C LEU A 22 2.62 -10.64 -14.95
N THR A 23 3.38 -11.29 -15.84
CA THR A 23 4.07 -10.62 -16.95
C THR A 23 3.12 -9.83 -17.85
N ASP A 24 1.90 -10.31 -18.07
CA ASP A 24 0.89 -9.62 -18.89
C ASP A 24 0.39 -8.30 -18.28
N TRP A 25 0.60 -8.11 -16.98
CA TRP A 25 0.24 -6.88 -16.27
C TRP A 25 1.32 -5.80 -16.35
N ALA A 26 2.53 -6.11 -16.83
CA ALA A 26 3.66 -5.17 -16.86
C ALA A 26 3.34 -3.88 -17.64
N ASP A 27 2.58 -4.01 -18.73
CA ASP A 27 2.22 -2.90 -19.61
C ASP A 27 0.76 -2.46 -19.47
N ALA A 28 0.02 -3.02 -18.49
CA ALA A 28 -1.36 -2.62 -18.26
C ALA A 28 -1.43 -1.12 -17.90
N ASP A 29 -2.31 -0.36 -18.56
CA ASP A 29 -2.56 1.05 -18.25
C ASP A 29 -3.32 1.14 -16.93
N THR A 30 -2.58 1.07 -15.82
CA THR A 30 -3.10 1.31 -14.48
C THR A 30 -2.04 1.72 -13.45
N SER A 31 -2.45 2.51 -12.45
CA SER A 31 -1.63 2.78 -11.27
C SER A 31 -1.60 1.63 -10.27
N THR A 32 -2.45 0.60 -10.38
CA THR A 32 -2.39 -0.57 -9.48
C THR A 32 -1.22 -1.52 -9.78
N ARG A 33 -0.39 -1.20 -10.78
CA ARG A 33 0.84 -1.94 -11.08
C ARG A 33 1.77 -2.03 -9.87
N GLY A 34 1.76 -1.05 -8.98
CA GLY A 34 2.41 -1.16 -7.68
C GLY A 34 1.95 -2.38 -6.91
N LEU A 35 0.65 -2.49 -6.65
CA LEU A 35 0.08 -3.62 -5.92
C LEU A 35 0.37 -4.97 -6.60
N ILE A 36 0.25 -5.02 -7.93
CA ILE A 36 0.39 -6.26 -8.70
C ILE A 36 1.86 -6.67 -8.81
N LEU A 37 2.73 -5.74 -9.19
CA LEU A 37 4.08 -6.06 -9.70
C LEU A 37 5.17 -5.70 -8.72
N TRP A 38 4.99 -4.75 -7.81
CA TRP A 38 5.95 -4.56 -6.73
C TRP A 38 5.77 -5.68 -5.69
N TYR A 39 4.61 -5.76 -5.03
CA TYR A 39 4.40 -6.77 -3.98
C TYR A 39 4.35 -8.21 -4.53
N GLY A 40 3.94 -8.40 -5.79
CA GLY A 40 3.99 -9.71 -6.46
C GLY A 40 5.40 -10.23 -6.75
N THR A 41 6.43 -9.37 -6.74
CA THR A 41 7.80 -9.75 -7.14
C THR A 41 8.87 -9.42 -6.09
N ALA A 42 8.61 -8.50 -5.14
CA ALA A 42 9.59 -8.00 -4.18
C ALA A 42 10.23 -9.12 -3.34
N LEU A 43 9.45 -10.16 -3.03
CA LEU A 43 9.89 -11.32 -2.27
C LEU A 43 10.68 -12.36 -3.10
N ALA A 44 10.68 -12.25 -4.43
CA ALA A 44 11.37 -13.16 -5.35
C ALA A 44 12.84 -12.77 -5.56
N VAL A 45 13.60 -12.69 -4.47
CA VAL A 45 15.03 -12.35 -4.51
C VAL A 45 15.81 -13.44 -5.26
N GLY A 46 16.64 -13.02 -6.20
CA GLY A 46 17.42 -13.90 -7.06
C GLY A 46 16.69 -14.40 -8.31
N ASP A 47 15.38 -14.18 -8.42
CA ASP A 47 14.60 -14.53 -9.62
C ASP A 47 14.80 -13.46 -10.71
N THR A 48 15.38 -13.87 -11.84
CA THR A 48 15.62 -12.98 -12.99
C THR A 48 14.33 -12.55 -13.66
N GLY A 49 13.35 -13.45 -13.82
CA GLY A 49 12.05 -13.11 -14.43
C GLY A 49 11.28 -12.09 -13.59
N ALA A 50 11.30 -12.25 -12.26
CA ALA A 50 10.69 -11.27 -11.35
C ALA A 50 11.39 -9.90 -11.39
N ARG A 51 12.72 -9.89 -11.58
CA ARG A 51 13.47 -8.64 -11.79
C ARG A 51 13.10 -7.98 -13.13
N ASP A 52 13.07 -8.75 -14.21
CA ASP A 52 12.80 -8.25 -15.56
C ASP A 52 11.39 -7.65 -15.65
N VAL A 53 10.39 -8.32 -15.07
CA VAL A 53 9.01 -7.82 -14.99
C VAL A 53 8.93 -6.50 -14.20
N ARG A 54 9.65 -6.38 -13.06
CA ARG A 54 9.73 -5.11 -12.32
C ARG A 54 10.37 -4.00 -13.15
N THR A 55 11.49 -4.27 -13.79
CA THR A 55 12.20 -3.28 -14.61
C THR A 55 11.33 -2.80 -15.78
N ARG A 56 10.69 -3.72 -16.50
CA ARG A 56 9.74 -3.38 -17.57
C ARG A 56 8.59 -2.53 -17.04
N SER A 57 7.97 -2.96 -15.94
CA SER A 57 6.84 -2.24 -15.36
C SER A 57 7.23 -0.87 -14.83
N ALA A 58 8.42 -0.70 -14.24
CA ALA A 58 8.90 0.59 -13.78
C ALA A 58 9.07 1.56 -14.96
N GLY A 59 9.63 1.08 -16.07
CA GLY A 59 9.73 1.85 -17.31
C GLY A 59 8.35 2.23 -17.88
N ALA A 60 7.41 1.29 -17.89
CA ALA A 60 6.04 1.54 -18.34
C ALA A 60 5.28 2.49 -17.40
N CYS A 61 5.53 2.45 -16.09
CA CYS A 61 4.96 3.41 -15.14
C CYS A 61 5.50 4.80 -15.41
N LEU A 62 6.83 4.93 -15.57
CA LEU A 62 7.48 6.19 -15.87
C LEU A 62 7.00 6.81 -17.19
N ALA A 63 6.80 6.00 -18.22
CA ALA A 63 6.28 6.46 -19.51
C ALA A 63 4.80 6.90 -19.46
N ALA A 64 4.02 6.32 -18.54
CA ALA A 64 2.60 6.62 -18.35
C ALA A 64 2.33 7.74 -17.33
N MET A 65 3.36 8.26 -16.67
CA MET A 65 3.25 9.41 -15.77
C MET A 65 2.72 10.62 -16.53
N ASP A 66 1.72 11.26 -15.94
CA ASP A 66 1.26 12.56 -16.39
C ASP A 66 2.11 13.64 -15.72
N ALA A 67 2.91 14.36 -16.51
CA ALA A 67 3.85 15.35 -15.99
C ALA A 67 3.15 16.61 -15.45
N GLU A 68 2.01 17.00 -16.02
CA GLU A 68 1.27 18.19 -15.58
C GLU A 68 0.49 17.89 -14.29
N LEU A 69 -0.13 16.71 -14.23
CA LEU A 69 -0.82 16.26 -13.04
C LEU A 69 0.14 15.75 -11.96
N GLY A 70 1.38 15.40 -12.33
CA GLY A 70 2.40 14.91 -11.40
C GLY A 70 2.00 13.59 -10.74
N LEU A 71 1.33 12.70 -11.46
CA LEU A 71 0.94 11.38 -10.97
C LEU A 71 0.86 10.34 -12.09
N LEU A 72 0.85 9.07 -11.71
CA LEU A 72 0.45 7.97 -12.60
C LEU A 72 -1.08 7.83 -12.53
N PRO A 73 -1.83 8.06 -13.63
CA PRO A 73 -3.28 7.95 -13.62
C PRO A 73 -3.74 6.53 -13.27
N TRP A 74 -4.96 6.42 -12.70
CA TRP A 74 -5.60 5.12 -12.45
C TRP A 74 -5.64 4.20 -13.66
N GLY A 75 -5.75 4.79 -14.85
CA GLY A 75 -5.64 4.09 -16.12
C GLY A 75 -6.97 3.45 -16.57
N SER A 76 -6.93 2.82 -17.73
CA SER A 76 -8.10 2.23 -18.40
C SER A 76 -8.25 0.72 -18.21
N ALA A 77 -7.28 0.03 -17.61
CA ALA A 77 -7.25 -1.44 -17.54
C ALA A 77 -8.45 -2.07 -16.81
N PHE A 78 -9.11 -1.34 -15.92
CA PHE A 78 -10.30 -1.81 -15.18
C PHE A 78 -11.61 -1.17 -15.66
N GLY A 79 -11.58 -0.43 -16.77
CA GLY A 79 -12.69 0.42 -17.21
C GLY A 79 -12.87 1.67 -16.34
N GLY A 80 -13.86 2.49 -16.69
CA GLY A 80 -14.13 3.77 -16.02
C GLY A 80 -13.20 4.92 -16.45
N PRO A 81 -13.26 6.06 -15.75
CA PRO A 81 -12.43 7.22 -16.07
C PRO A 81 -10.94 6.93 -15.88
N ARG A 82 -10.13 7.30 -16.88
CA ARG A 82 -8.68 7.09 -16.84
C ARG A 82 -7.97 7.99 -15.82
N LEU A 83 -8.35 9.27 -15.78
CA LEU A 83 -7.71 10.31 -14.97
C LEU A 83 -8.29 10.36 -13.55
N LEU A 84 -8.02 9.31 -12.78
CA LEU A 84 -8.34 9.25 -11.36
C LEU A 84 -7.06 9.18 -10.52
N ALA A 85 -7.08 9.86 -9.38
CA ALA A 85 -6.13 9.69 -8.29
C ALA A 85 -6.82 8.92 -7.18
N ARG A 86 -6.56 7.61 -7.08
CA ARG A 86 -7.02 6.79 -5.94
C ARG A 86 -5.85 6.37 -5.07
N VAL A 87 -6.03 6.46 -3.76
CA VAL A 87 -4.97 6.19 -2.77
C VAL A 87 -4.46 4.74 -2.80
N ASP A 88 -5.28 3.79 -3.25
CA ASP A 88 -4.87 2.39 -3.45
C ASP A 88 -4.00 2.15 -4.69
N GLY A 89 -3.80 3.17 -5.53
CA GLY A 89 -2.81 3.16 -6.61
C GLY A 89 -1.39 3.58 -6.19
N VAL A 90 -1.21 4.03 -4.96
CA VAL A 90 0.06 4.58 -4.44
C VAL A 90 1.02 3.53 -3.89
N PRO A 91 0.60 2.64 -2.95
CA PRO A 91 1.51 1.65 -2.37
C PRO A 91 2.03 0.69 -3.45
N GLY A 92 3.31 0.33 -3.35
CA GLY A 92 4.01 -0.44 -4.38
C GLY A 92 4.37 0.35 -5.64
N THR A 93 3.59 1.37 -6.04
CA THR A 93 3.89 2.17 -7.26
C THR A 93 5.08 3.08 -7.04
N VAL A 94 5.14 3.71 -5.86
CA VAL A 94 6.28 4.52 -5.44
C VAL A 94 7.59 3.73 -5.47
N PRO A 95 7.73 2.59 -4.76
CA PRO A 95 8.97 1.83 -4.82
C PRO A 95 9.25 1.23 -6.20
N LEU A 96 8.22 0.87 -6.98
CA LEU A 96 8.38 0.42 -8.36
C LEU A 96 8.98 1.50 -9.27
N LEU A 97 8.41 2.72 -9.27
CA LEU A 97 8.94 3.86 -10.02
C LEU A 97 10.39 4.16 -9.63
N ALA A 98 10.72 4.13 -8.34
CA ALA A 98 12.07 4.37 -7.86
C ALA A 98 13.12 3.41 -8.46
N THR A 99 12.73 2.20 -8.87
CA THR A 99 13.65 1.27 -9.54
C THR A 99 14.07 1.69 -10.96
N ALA A 100 13.40 2.68 -11.56
CA ALA A 100 13.76 3.25 -12.87
C ALA A 100 14.88 4.32 -12.79
N GLY A 101 15.64 4.36 -11.68
CA GLY A 101 16.76 5.29 -11.49
C GLY A 101 16.33 6.71 -11.12
N PRO A 102 17.19 7.73 -11.30
CA PRO A 102 16.94 9.09 -10.80
C PRO A 102 15.63 9.73 -11.32
N ARG A 103 15.30 9.52 -12.61
CA ARG A 103 14.03 9.97 -13.18
C ARG A 103 12.83 9.26 -12.56
N GLY A 104 12.99 7.95 -12.28
CA GLY A 104 12.00 7.16 -11.56
C GLY A 104 11.78 7.64 -10.13
N ALA A 105 12.85 7.98 -9.42
CA ALA A 105 12.78 8.54 -8.07
C ALA A 105 12.04 9.89 -8.04
N ALA A 106 12.31 10.77 -9.01
CA ALA A 106 11.59 12.04 -9.15
C ALA A 106 10.09 11.84 -9.47
N ALA A 107 9.77 10.90 -10.37
CA ALA A 107 8.39 10.54 -10.67
C ALA A 107 7.67 9.95 -9.45
N ALA A 108 8.34 9.11 -8.68
CA ALA A 108 7.81 8.52 -7.44
C ALA A 108 7.50 9.60 -6.39
N ALA A 109 8.41 10.55 -6.19
CA ALA A 109 8.22 11.68 -5.28
C ALA A 109 7.07 12.57 -5.75
N SER A 110 7.01 12.90 -7.03
CA SER A 110 5.91 13.67 -7.63
C SER A 110 4.55 12.99 -7.43
N HIS A 111 4.48 11.69 -7.73
CA HIS A 111 3.27 10.87 -7.58
C HIS A 111 2.79 10.84 -6.12
N LEU A 112 3.68 10.54 -5.17
CA LEU A 112 3.31 10.51 -3.76
C LEU A 112 2.91 11.91 -3.27
N GLN A 113 3.66 12.95 -3.62
CA GLN A 113 3.35 14.32 -3.21
C GLN A 113 1.97 14.75 -3.70
N ARG A 114 1.60 14.40 -4.93
CA ARG A 114 0.27 14.67 -5.47
C ARG A 114 -0.81 13.94 -4.67
N HIS A 115 -0.59 12.69 -4.30
CA HIS A 115 -1.55 11.96 -3.47
C HIS A 115 -1.64 12.52 -2.05
N LEU A 116 -0.53 12.94 -1.44
CA LEU A 116 -0.55 13.60 -0.14
C LEU A 116 -1.38 14.88 -0.17
N SER A 117 -1.19 15.74 -1.18
CA SER A 117 -1.94 17.01 -1.28
C SER A 117 -3.43 16.82 -1.57
N LEU A 118 -3.80 15.78 -2.32
CA LEU A 118 -5.21 15.46 -2.60
C LEU A 118 -5.88 14.73 -1.43
N CYS A 119 -5.19 13.77 -0.81
CA CYS A 119 -5.78 12.94 0.24
C CYS A 119 -5.82 13.65 1.59
N LEU A 120 -4.93 14.61 1.84
CA LEU A 120 -4.83 15.38 3.09
C LEU A 120 -4.97 16.88 2.80
N PRO A 121 -6.17 17.35 2.37
CA PRO A 121 -6.35 18.75 1.99
C PRO A 121 -6.17 19.68 3.20
N PRO A 122 -5.73 20.93 3.00
CA PRO A 122 -5.61 21.90 4.09
C PRO A 122 -6.96 22.17 4.78
N HIS A 123 -6.93 22.42 6.08
CA HIS A 123 -8.12 22.84 6.82
C HIS A 123 -8.65 24.20 6.31
N PRO A 124 -9.97 24.41 6.23
CA PRO A 124 -11.06 23.58 6.76
C PRO A 124 -11.69 22.61 5.72
N GLY A 125 -10.90 21.70 5.14
CA GLY A 125 -11.39 20.58 4.32
C GLY A 125 -11.72 19.31 5.10
N PRO A 126 -12.31 18.27 4.44
CA PRO A 126 -12.45 16.94 5.02
C PRO A 126 -11.07 16.36 5.42
N GLU A 127 -11.00 15.61 6.52
CA GLU A 127 -9.73 15.14 7.07
C GLU A 127 -8.97 14.20 6.11
N PHE A 128 -9.70 13.38 5.34
CA PHE A 128 -9.12 12.45 4.38
C PHE A 128 -10.06 12.22 3.19
N VAL A 129 -9.53 12.24 1.96
CA VAL A 129 -10.31 11.93 0.74
C VAL A 129 -9.56 10.91 -0.12
N PRO A 130 -10.08 9.67 -0.27
CA PRO A 130 -9.31 8.57 -0.87
C PRO A 130 -9.24 8.62 -2.41
N ALA A 131 -10.14 9.36 -3.06
CA ALA A 131 -10.28 9.32 -4.51
C ALA A 131 -10.70 10.67 -5.10
N TRP A 132 -10.06 11.03 -6.21
CA TRP A 132 -10.33 12.23 -6.97
C TRP A 132 -10.36 11.93 -8.47
N SER A 133 -11.26 12.60 -9.20
CA SER A 133 -11.28 12.62 -10.65
C SER A 133 -10.76 13.95 -11.18
N TYR A 134 -10.00 13.91 -12.26
CA TYR A 134 -9.57 15.09 -12.97
C TYR A 134 -10.39 15.29 -14.25
N GLU A 135 -10.87 16.51 -14.45
CA GLU A 135 -11.52 16.95 -15.68
C GLU A 135 -10.80 18.20 -16.20
N GLU A 136 -10.46 18.21 -17.49
CA GLU A 136 -9.78 19.35 -18.13
C GLU A 136 -10.62 20.63 -18.00
N GLY A 137 -9.99 21.74 -17.62
CA GLY A 137 -10.66 23.03 -17.34
C GLY A 137 -11.41 23.11 -16.00
N ALA A 138 -11.82 21.98 -15.42
CA ALA A 138 -12.50 21.92 -14.13
C ALA A 138 -11.60 21.54 -12.94
N GLY A 139 -10.49 20.87 -13.20
CA GLY A 139 -9.52 20.44 -12.19
C GLY A 139 -9.98 19.18 -11.42
N TRP A 140 -9.44 19.04 -10.20
CA TRP A 140 -9.71 17.90 -9.33
C TRP A 140 -11.06 18.03 -8.62
N ARG A 141 -11.86 16.96 -8.68
CA ARG A 141 -13.11 16.82 -7.92
C ARG A 141 -13.08 15.53 -7.12
N ALA A 142 -13.48 15.60 -5.85
CA ALA A 142 -13.56 14.43 -4.99
C ALA A 142 -14.58 13.43 -5.55
N CYS A 143 -14.22 12.15 -5.57
CA CYS A 143 -15.15 11.10 -5.94
C CYS A 143 -16.07 10.77 -4.76
N ALA A 144 -17.29 10.31 -5.05
CA ALA A 144 -18.18 9.78 -4.02
C ALA A 144 -17.67 8.45 -3.44
N GLU A 145 -16.96 7.66 -4.26
CA GLU A 145 -16.44 6.35 -3.89
C GLU A 145 -14.92 6.26 -4.18
N PRO A 146 -14.13 5.66 -3.26
CA PRO A 146 -14.50 5.23 -1.92
C PRO A 146 -14.86 6.40 -0.99
N VAL A 147 -15.64 6.13 0.05
CA VAL A 147 -16.03 7.16 1.03
C VAL A 147 -14.83 7.68 1.85
N PRO A 148 -14.86 8.95 2.31
CA PRO A 148 -13.82 9.53 3.18
C PRO A 148 -13.44 8.69 4.42
N GLY A 149 -14.41 7.99 5.03
CA GLY A 149 -14.18 7.15 6.22
C GLY A 149 -13.51 5.80 5.93
N TRP A 150 -13.14 5.51 4.69
CA TRP A 150 -12.59 4.21 4.30
C TRP A 150 -11.21 3.94 4.96
N SER A 151 -11.20 3.07 5.97
CA SER A 151 -10.03 2.85 6.82
C SER A 151 -8.80 2.31 6.06
N ARG A 152 -9.01 1.44 5.08
CA ARG A 152 -7.94 0.93 4.22
C ARG A 152 -7.29 2.02 3.35
N GLY A 153 -7.99 3.09 3.01
CA GLY A 153 -7.41 4.23 2.30
C GLY A 153 -6.27 4.89 3.09
N ARG A 154 -6.47 5.12 4.40
CA ARG A 154 -5.43 5.67 5.28
C ARG A 154 -4.27 4.69 5.46
N ALA A 155 -4.57 3.40 5.58
CA ALA A 155 -3.56 2.36 5.69
C ALA A 155 -2.65 2.32 4.45
N TRP A 156 -3.21 2.47 3.24
CA TRP A 156 -2.43 2.55 2.00
C TRP A 156 -1.52 3.75 1.92
N LEU A 157 -2.00 4.94 2.31
CA LEU A 157 -1.19 6.15 2.31
C LEU A 157 -0.04 6.06 3.33
N LEU A 158 -0.33 5.53 4.52
CA LEU A 158 0.68 5.28 5.55
C LEU A 158 1.75 4.29 5.06
N LEU A 159 1.34 3.21 4.41
CA LEU A 159 2.28 2.23 3.83
C LEU A 159 3.18 2.88 2.77
N ALA A 160 2.62 3.70 1.87
CA ALA A 160 3.39 4.39 0.84
C ALA A 160 4.43 5.36 1.41
N LEU A 161 4.06 6.12 2.46
CA LEU A 161 5.00 6.98 3.18
C LEU A 161 6.10 6.17 3.87
N ALA A 162 5.73 5.09 4.58
CA ALA A 162 6.69 4.21 5.22
C ALA A 162 7.67 3.60 4.20
N ASP A 163 7.20 3.25 3.00
CA ASP A 163 8.05 2.79 1.90
C ASP A 163 9.02 3.87 1.42
N VAL A 164 8.59 5.13 1.27
CA VAL A 164 9.49 6.22 0.84
C VAL A 164 10.59 6.51 1.83
N LEU A 165 10.32 6.43 3.13
CA LEU A 165 11.32 6.73 4.15
C LEU A 165 12.50 5.75 4.16
N HIS A 166 12.35 4.56 3.57
CA HIS A 166 13.45 3.63 3.30
C HIS A 166 14.18 3.88 1.97
N ARG A 167 13.82 4.95 1.26
CA ARG A 167 14.32 5.29 -0.09
C ARG A 167 14.78 6.75 -0.12
N PRO A 168 16.01 7.06 0.36
CA PRO A 168 16.51 8.44 0.46
C PRO A 168 16.39 9.23 -0.84
N ALA A 169 16.70 8.60 -1.98
CA ALA A 169 16.61 9.22 -3.30
C ALA A 169 15.20 9.71 -3.67
N VAL A 170 14.14 9.17 -3.04
CA VAL A 170 12.75 9.64 -3.21
C VAL A 170 12.38 10.60 -2.08
N ALA A 171 12.70 10.25 -0.82
CA ALA A 171 12.34 11.03 0.36
C ALA A 171 12.91 12.46 0.32
N GLU A 172 14.16 12.63 -0.11
CA GLU A 172 14.83 13.93 -0.23
C GLU A 172 14.17 14.87 -1.26
N GLN A 173 13.35 14.33 -2.17
CA GLN A 173 12.62 15.11 -3.18
C GLN A 173 11.21 15.51 -2.72
N LEU A 174 10.72 14.97 -1.61
CA LEU A 174 9.44 15.38 -1.05
C LEU A 174 9.58 16.74 -0.33
N PRO A 175 8.62 17.65 -0.49
CA PRO A 175 8.60 18.87 0.28
C PRO A 175 8.21 18.60 1.75
N GLY A 176 8.70 19.43 2.66
CA GLY A 176 8.40 19.32 4.09
C GLY A 176 9.12 18.15 4.77
N SER A 177 8.52 17.60 5.82
CA SER A 177 9.04 16.40 6.51
C SER A 177 8.11 15.21 6.25
N PRO A 178 8.49 14.26 5.38
CA PRO A 178 7.73 13.03 5.18
C PRO A 178 7.65 12.18 6.46
N GLU A 179 8.62 12.29 7.37
CA GLU A 179 8.60 11.64 8.68
C GLU A 179 7.47 12.20 9.55
N ALA A 180 7.32 13.53 9.61
CA ALA A 180 6.25 14.17 10.38
C ALA A 180 4.86 13.80 9.83
N LEU A 181 4.72 13.72 8.50
CA LEU A 181 3.48 13.27 7.86
C LEU A 181 3.18 11.79 8.14
N ALA A 182 4.21 10.94 8.12
CA ALA A 182 4.06 9.53 8.48
C ALA A 182 3.62 9.36 9.95
N GLU A 183 4.21 10.13 10.87
CA GLU A 183 3.82 10.12 12.29
C GLU A 183 2.39 10.64 12.51
N GLN A 184 2.00 11.70 11.81
CA GLN A 184 0.63 12.22 11.84
C GLN A 184 -0.39 11.15 11.43
N LEU A 185 -0.12 10.43 10.33
CA LEU A 185 -0.98 9.34 9.88
C LEU A 185 -0.94 8.15 10.85
N ALA A 186 0.24 7.78 11.34
CA ALA A 186 0.41 6.67 12.30
C ALA A 186 -0.35 6.92 13.60
N THR A 187 -0.44 8.17 14.07
CA THR A 187 -1.19 8.55 15.28
C THR A 187 -2.65 8.11 15.23
N SER A 188 -3.29 8.11 14.04
CA SER A 188 -4.67 7.61 13.88
C SER A 188 -4.82 6.09 14.08
N TRP A 189 -3.70 5.36 14.17
CA TRP A 189 -3.64 3.90 14.38
C TRP A 189 -3.03 3.52 15.73
N THR A 190 -2.25 4.42 16.34
CA THR A 190 -1.45 4.16 17.53
C THR A 190 -1.89 5.00 18.74
N GLY A 191 -2.84 5.92 18.56
CA GLY A 191 -3.37 6.77 19.63
C GLY A 191 -4.17 6.00 20.69
N PRO A 192 -4.31 6.53 21.91
CA PRO A 192 -5.09 5.91 22.97
C PRO A 192 -6.52 5.58 22.55
N GLY A 193 -7.00 4.38 22.88
CA GLY A 193 -8.37 3.95 22.55
C GLY A 193 -8.60 3.54 21.10
N THR A 194 -7.59 3.64 20.24
CA THR A 194 -7.71 3.19 18.84
C THR A 194 -7.85 1.67 18.78
N PRO A 195 -8.83 1.11 18.03
CA PRO A 195 -8.98 -0.33 17.91
C PRO A 195 -7.80 -0.97 17.17
N LEU A 196 -7.47 -2.22 17.51
CA LEU A 196 -6.44 -3.00 16.80
C LEU A 196 -6.91 -3.45 15.40
N VAL A 197 -8.22 -3.58 15.22
CA VAL A 197 -8.86 -3.85 13.93
C VAL A 197 -9.94 -2.79 13.74
N PRO A 198 -9.80 -1.87 12.76
CA PRO A 198 -10.72 -0.75 12.59
C PRO A 198 -12.05 -1.21 11.99
N PRO A 199 -13.12 -0.41 12.10
CA PRO A 199 -14.25 -0.52 11.18
C PRO A 199 -13.78 -0.29 9.72
N ALA A 200 -14.52 -0.80 8.75
CA ALA A 200 -14.25 -0.54 7.33
C ALA A 200 -14.53 0.91 6.92
N ASP A 201 -15.38 1.59 7.69
CA ASP A 201 -15.82 2.95 7.52
C ASP A 201 -15.90 3.63 8.89
N ASP A 202 -15.06 4.63 9.13
CA ASP A 202 -14.98 5.35 10.42
C ASP A 202 -16.29 6.10 10.77
N ALA A 203 -17.12 6.41 9.77
CA ALA A 203 -18.45 6.98 10.00
C ALA A 203 -19.47 5.94 10.50
N ARG A 204 -19.13 4.65 10.45
CA ARG A 204 -19.95 3.52 10.89
C ARG A 204 -19.14 2.64 11.87
N PRO A 205 -18.93 3.09 13.12
CA PRO A 205 -18.13 2.36 14.10
C PRO A 205 -18.69 0.97 14.45
N ASP A 206 -20.01 0.79 14.35
CA ASP A 206 -20.69 -0.51 14.54
C ASP A 206 -20.74 -1.35 13.24
N GLY A 207 -20.10 -0.89 12.17
CA GLY A 207 -20.04 -1.54 10.87
C GLY A 207 -19.10 -2.76 10.83
N PRO A 208 -18.95 -3.40 9.65
CA PRO A 208 -18.00 -4.49 9.50
C PRO A 208 -16.58 -4.01 9.77
N GLN A 209 -15.76 -4.88 10.34
CA GLN A 209 -14.34 -4.63 10.52
C GLN A 209 -13.58 -4.73 9.18
N ASP A 210 -12.38 -4.16 9.13
CA ASP A 210 -11.45 -4.38 8.03
C ASP A 210 -10.10 -4.91 8.53
N THR A 211 -10.00 -6.24 8.60
CA THR A 211 -8.75 -6.93 8.96
C THR A 211 -7.62 -6.70 7.97
N SER A 212 -7.93 -6.36 6.72
CA SER A 212 -6.88 -6.03 5.74
C SER A 212 -6.29 -4.65 5.99
N ALA A 213 -7.11 -3.66 6.38
CA ALA A 213 -6.61 -2.35 6.80
C ALA A 213 -5.66 -2.49 8.00
N ALA A 214 -6.04 -3.31 8.98
CA ALA A 214 -5.18 -3.63 10.12
C ALA A 214 -3.85 -4.28 9.70
N ALA A 215 -3.89 -5.28 8.82
CA ALA A 215 -2.68 -5.97 8.34
C ALA A 215 -1.72 -5.03 7.59
N ILE A 216 -2.26 -4.17 6.72
CA ILE A 216 -1.51 -3.15 5.98
C ILE A 216 -0.87 -2.16 6.95
N THR A 217 -1.63 -1.65 7.91
CA THR A 217 -1.14 -0.75 8.95
C THR A 217 -0.02 -1.40 9.76
N ALA A 218 -0.17 -2.65 10.18
CA ALA A 218 0.88 -3.35 10.93
C ALA A 218 2.19 -3.42 10.15
N VAL A 219 2.14 -3.69 8.84
CA VAL A 219 3.33 -3.67 7.98
C VAL A 219 3.92 -2.25 7.86
N ALA A 220 3.09 -1.23 7.70
CA ALA A 220 3.57 0.15 7.66
C ALA A 220 4.24 0.57 8.98
N LEU A 221 3.67 0.21 10.12
CA LEU A 221 4.25 0.44 11.44
C LEU A 221 5.55 -0.34 11.64
N LEU A 222 5.66 -1.59 11.17
CA LEU A 222 6.93 -2.33 11.19
C LEU A 222 8.01 -1.63 10.37
N LYS A 223 7.67 -1.09 9.19
CA LYS A 223 8.60 -0.29 8.38
C LYS A 223 9.03 0.97 9.13
N LEU A 224 8.10 1.71 9.74
CA LEU A 224 8.43 2.89 10.54
C LEU A 224 9.28 2.56 11.75
N ALA A 225 9.07 1.40 12.38
CA ALA A 225 9.89 0.93 13.51
C ALA A 225 11.35 0.62 13.13
N ARG A 226 11.65 0.45 11.83
CA ARG A 226 13.02 0.28 11.33
C ARG A 226 13.76 1.61 11.11
N LEU A 227 13.06 2.75 11.21
CA LEU A 227 13.68 4.07 11.14
C LEU A 227 14.15 4.50 12.53
N PRO A 228 15.28 5.22 12.63
CA PRO A 228 15.69 5.79 13.90
C PRO A 228 14.70 6.88 14.34
N GLY A 229 14.23 6.82 15.60
CA GLY A 229 13.34 7.83 16.14
C GLY A 229 12.71 7.42 17.48
N PRO A 230 12.12 8.40 18.21
CA PRO A 230 11.54 8.15 19.54
C PRO A 230 10.33 7.20 19.50
N HIS A 231 9.63 7.11 18.37
CA HIS A 231 8.42 6.28 18.21
C HIS A 231 8.70 4.87 17.71
N ALA A 232 9.96 4.50 17.41
CA ALA A 232 10.29 3.21 16.81
C ALA A 232 9.82 2.01 17.64
N ALA A 233 10.06 2.04 18.96
CA ALA A 233 9.61 0.98 19.86
C ALA A 233 8.07 0.91 19.98
N HIS A 234 7.41 2.07 19.99
CA HIS A 234 5.95 2.17 20.01
C HIS A 234 5.32 1.57 18.75
N HIS A 235 5.86 1.91 17.57
CA HIS A 235 5.43 1.35 16.30
C HIS A 235 5.62 -0.17 16.25
N ALA A 236 6.78 -0.69 16.70
CA ALA A 236 7.03 -2.13 16.74
C ALA A 236 6.03 -2.85 17.66
N HIS A 237 5.82 -2.31 18.87
CA HIS A 237 4.89 -2.89 19.83
C HIS A 237 3.47 -2.91 19.27
N ARG A 238 2.99 -1.77 18.75
CA ARG A 238 1.65 -1.65 18.20
C ARG A 238 1.42 -2.56 17.00
N ALA A 239 2.40 -2.68 16.11
CA ALA A 239 2.31 -3.61 14.99
C ALA A 239 2.20 -5.07 15.47
N ALA A 240 2.96 -5.45 16.49
CA ALA A 240 2.89 -6.79 17.07
C ALA A 240 1.52 -7.05 17.73
N GLU A 241 0.94 -6.09 18.45
CA GLU A 241 -0.41 -6.21 19.00
C GLU A 241 -1.47 -6.43 17.91
N ILE A 242 -1.38 -5.67 16.80
CA ILE A 242 -2.31 -5.80 15.67
C ILE A 242 -2.17 -7.20 15.06
N LEU A 243 -0.95 -7.65 14.76
CA LEU A 243 -0.71 -8.96 14.17
C LEU A 243 -1.16 -10.10 15.09
N GLN A 244 -0.91 -10.00 16.40
CA GLN A 244 -1.38 -10.96 17.39
C GLN A 244 -2.91 -11.01 17.40
N ARG A 245 -3.59 -9.85 17.40
CA ARG A 245 -5.05 -9.79 17.34
C ARG A 245 -5.62 -10.42 16.08
N LEU A 246 -4.98 -10.21 14.92
CA LEU A 246 -5.38 -10.82 13.66
C LEU A 246 -5.22 -12.35 13.69
N VAL A 247 -4.13 -12.85 14.25
CA VAL A 247 -3.88 -14.29 14.39
C VAL A 247 -4.89 -14.94 15.35
N ASP A 248 -5.10 -14.37 16.53
CA ASP A 248 -5.96 -14.96 17.56
C ASP A 248 -7.45 -14.87 17.23
N GLY A 249 -7.86 -13.77 16.58
CA GLY A 249 -9.27 -13.44 16.39
C GLY A 249 -9.82 -13.73 14.99
N HIS A 250 -8.97 -13.71 13.96
CA HIS A 250 -9.44 -13.62 12.56
C HIS A 250 -8.77 -14.62 11.61
N LEU A 251 -7.74 -15.36 12.04
CA LEU A 251 -7.07 -16.34 11.20
C LEU A 251 -7.74 -17.72 11.31
N SER A 252 -8.19 -18.27 10.19
CA SER A 252 -8.78 -19.62 10.14
C SER A 252 -8.24 -20.42 8.96
N ARG A 253 -7.57 -21.54 9.25
CA ARG A 253 -6.97 -22.45 8.25
C ARG A 253 -6.06 -21.70 7.26
N GLY A 254 -5.26 -20.76 7.76
CA GLY A 254 -4.33 -19.97 6.95
C GLY A 254 -4.97 -18.83 6.14
N ARG A 255 -6.23 -18.48 6.42
CA ARG A 255 -6.97 -17.40 5.76
C ARG A 255 -7.34 -16.33 6.78
N LEU A 256 -7.02 -15.07 6.50
CA LEU A 256 -7.45 -13.92 7.28
C LEU A 256 -8.91 -13.61 6.93
N LEU A 257 -9.81 -13.73 7.90
CA LEU A 257 -11.25 -13.48 7.75
C LEU A 257 -11.62 -12.06 8.22
N ASP A 258 -12.91 -11.74 8.17
CA ASP A 258 -13.50 -10.45 8.57
C ASP A 258 -12.88 -9.23 7.88
N GLY A 259 -12.34 -9.42 6.67
CA GLY A 259 -12.02 -8.31 5.77
C GLY A 259 -13.29 -7.80 5.09
N CYS A 260 -13.37 -6.49 4.88
CA CYS A 260 -14.48 -5.87 4.18
C CYS A 260 -14.00 -5.32 2.82
N TYR A 261 -14.58 -5.78 1.71
CA TYR A 261 -14.23 -5.27 0.39
C TYR A 261 -14.88 -3.91 0.13
N ASP A 262 -16.21 -3.83 0.18
CA ASP A 262 -16.98 -2.62 -0.08
C ASP A 262 -18.18 -2.54 0.89
N ALA A 263 -18.00 -1.75 1.96
CA ALA A 263 -19.00 -1.57 3.02
C ALA A 263 -20.21 -0.76 2.56
N GLU A 264 -20.05 0.11 1.57
CA GLU A 264 -21.13 0.94 1.03
C GLU A 264 -22.08 0.11 0.16
N LYS A 265 -21.52 -0.74 -0.70
CA LYS A 265 -22.29 -1.60 -1.61
C LYS A 265 -22.72 -2.94 -1.01
N GLY A 266 -22.32 -3.23 0.23
CA GLY A 266 -22.65 -4.51 0.85
C GLY A 266 -21.88 -5.69 0.27
N ILE A 267 -20.75 -5.47 -0.41
CA ILE A 267 -20.02 -6.51 -1.13
C ILE A 267 -18.91 -7.05 -0.24
N ALA A 268 -18.96 -8.36 0.00
CA ALA A 268 -17.94 -9.11 0.75
C ALA A 268 -17.56 -8.44 2.08
N LEU A 269 -18.55 -8.22 2.94
CA LEU A 269 -18.41 -7.46 4.20
C LEU A 269 -17.61 -8.17 5.30
N ARG A 270 -17.48 -9.49 5.22
CA ARG A 270 -16.78 -10.34 6.21
C ARG A 270 -16.11 -11.53 5.53
N HIS A 271 -15.18 -11.23 4.63
CA HIS A 271 -14.55 -12.22 3.76
C HIS A 271 -13.04 -12.24 3.89
N GLN A 272 -12.46 -13.32 3.34
CA GLN A 272 -11.05 -13.35 3.02
C GLN A 272 -10.76 -12.40 1.86
N LEU A 273 -9.76 -11.55 2.04
CA LEU A 273 -9.25 -10.65 1.01
C LEU A 273 -7.77 -10.96 0.79
N ILE A 274 -7.38 -11.24 -0.45
CA ILE A 274 -6.04 -11.76 -0.75
C ILE A 274 -4.92 -10.79 -0.35
N TRP A 275 -5.14 -9.48 -0.45
CA TRP A 275 -4.18 -8.48 0.04
C TRP A 275 -4.04 -8.53 1.57
N GLY A 276 -5.14 -8.78 2.30
CA GLY A 276 -5.09 -8.98 3.74
C GLY A 276 -4.22 -10.17 4.13
N ASP A 277 -4.38 -11.32 3.45
CA ASP A 277 -3.51 -12.49 3.66
C ASP A 277 -2.04 -12.17 3.37
N PHE A 278 -1.78 -11.45 2.27
CA PHE A 278 -0.43 -11.07 1.89
C PHE A 278 0.23 -10.22 2.96
N PHE A 279 -0.41 -9.14 3.40
CA PHE A 279 0.17 -8.22 4.40
C PHE A 279 0.26 -8.86 5.79
N LEU A 280 -0.67 -9.74 6.17
CA LEU A 280 -0.54 -10.55 7.39
C LEU A 280 0.69 -11.46 7.31
N ALA A 281 0.82 -12.23 6.22
CA ALA A 281 1.97 -13.12 6.03
C ALA A 281 3.29 -12.35 5.98
N LEU A 282 3.29 -11.15 5.39
CA LEU A 282 4.45 -10.25 5.33
C LEU A 282 4.86 -9.73 6.71
N GLY A 283 3.90 -9.24 7.50
CA GLY A 283 4.16 -8.78 8.87
C GLY A 283 4.66 -9.90 9.80
N LEU A 284 4.05 -11.09 9.72
CA LEU A 284 4.50 -12.26 10.47
C LEU A 284 5.90 -12.70 10.05
N ALA A 285 6.18 -12.72 8.74
CA ALA A 285 7.49 -13.08 8.23
C ALA A 285 8.59 -12.14 8.76
N GLU A 286 8.32 -10.84 8.81
CA GLU A 286 9.23 -9.84 9.40
C GLU A 286 9.48 -10.12 10.89
N LEU A 287 8.42 -10.35 11.69
CA LEU A 287 8.57 -10.64 13.13
C LEU A 287 9.36 -11.92 13.40
N THR A 288 9.28 -12.90 12.49
CA THR A 288 10.04 -14.16 12.60
C THR A 288 11.45 -14.09 11.98
N GLY A 289 11.85 -12.95 11.42
CA GLY A 289 13.15 -12.79 10.75
C GLY A 289 13.27 -13.53 9.42
N LEU A 290 12.15 -13.94 8.81
CA LEU A 290 12.13 -14.64 7.53
C LEU A 290 12.35 -13.69 6.35
N VAL A 291 11.98 -12.42 6.53
CA VAL A 291 12.18 -11.35 5.55
C VAL A 291 12.69 -10.11 6.26
N ASP A 292 13.30 -9.21 5.50
CA ASP A 292 13.52 -7.82 5.91
C ASP A 292 12.47 -6.96 5.22
N ILE A 293 11.61 -6.31 6.00
CA ILE A 293 10.49 -5.52 5.50
C ILE A 293 10.94 -4.27 4.73
N ARG A 294 12.21 -3.85 4.84
CA ARG A 294 12.75 -2.71 4.08
C ARG A 294 12.92 -3.03 2.59
N ASP A 295 13.05 -4.31 2.25
CA ASP A 295 13.24 -4.79 0.88
C ASP A 295 11.92 -4.97 0.10
N VAL A 296 10.78 -4.84 0.79
CA VAL A 296 9.43 -5.10 0.28
C VAL A 296 8.61 -3.83 0.27
#